data_AF-A0A834CYQ9-F1
#
_entry.id   AF-A0A834CYQ9-F1
#
_cell.length_a   1.000
_cell.length_b   1.000
_cell.length_c   1.000
_cell.angle_alpha   90.00
_cell.angle_beta   90.00
_cell.angle_gamma   90.00
#
_symmetry.space_group_name_H-M   'P 1'
#
loop_
_entity.id
_entity.type
_entity.pdbx_description
1 polymer ?
#
loop_
_entity_poly.entity_id
_entity_poly.type
_entity_poly.pdbx_seq_one_letter_code
_entity_poly.pdbx_strand_id
1 'polypeptide(L)'
;MVVLSKIATNDRHGENSPYFDGWKAYDMNPYHPTKNRDGVFQMGLAENQLCFDLSEDWIRKNPEASICTAGVNEFKNIAIFQDYHGLPEFRQAVASFMGRVRGGRVKFDPDRIVMSGGATGANELIMFCLADPGDAFLVPSPYYPA
;
A
#
# COMPACT_ATOMS: atom_id res chain seq x y z
N MET A 1 -29.53 13.04 20.46
CA MET A 1 -28.26 12.43 20.90
C MET A 1 -27.86 11.45 19.80
N VAL A 2 -26.85 11.75 18.99
CA VAL A 2 -26.45 10.85 17.89
C VAL A 2 -25.68 9.69 18.53
N VAL A 3 -26.23 8.49 18.48
CA VAL A 3 -25.58 7.28 19.00
C VAL A 3 -24.66 6.76 17.89
N LEU A 4 -23.35 6.81 18.12
CA LEU A 4 -22.35 6.27 17.19
C LEU A 4 -22.36 4.73 17.20
N SER A 5 -21.80 4.10 16.15
CA SER A 5 -21.71 2.64 16.05
C SER A 5 -20.74 2.07 17.10
N LYS A 6 -20.88 0.78 17.42
CA LYS A 6 -19.94 0.06 18.31
C LYS A 6 -18.50 0.05 17.78
N ILE A 7 -18.30 0.17 16.46
CA ILE A 7 -16.96 0.24 15.86
C ILE A 7 -16.34 1.60 16.16
N ALA A 8 -17.09 2.68 15.98
CA ALA A 8 -16.61 4.04 16.17
C ALA A 8 -16.33 4.40 17.65
N THR A 9 -16.93 3.69 18.60
CA THR A 9 -16.81 3.98 20.05
C THR A 9 -16.05 2.93 20.83
N ASN A 10 -15.46 1.93 20.18
CA ASN A 10 -14.60 0.99 20.89
C ASN A 10 -13.19 1.57 21.01
N ASP A 11 -12.62 1.59 22.21
CA ASP A 11 -11.27 2.13 22.48
C ASP A 11 -10.15 1.19 21.97
N ARG A 12 -10.35 0.52 20.83
CA ARG A 12 -9.41 -0.47 20.28
C ARG A 12 -8.37 0.13 19.34
N HIS A 13 -8.30 1.47 19.25
CA HIS A 13 -7.27 2.13 18.45
C HIS A 13 -5.87 1.81 19.00
N GLY A 14 -4.97 1.36 18.12
CA GLY A 14 -3.67 0.82 18.52
C GLY A 14 -2.71 1.84 19.14
N GLU A 15 -2.81 3.12 18.80
CA GLU A 15 -1.85 4.17 19.18
C GLU A 15 -1.68 4.38 20.69
N ASN A 16 -2.66 3.96 21.51
CA ASN A 16 -2.57 4.01 22.97
C ASN A 16 -1.78 2.82 23.56
N SER A 17 -1.37 1.86 22.72
CA SER A 17 -0.57 0.71 23.14
C SER A 17 0.89 1.10 23.43
N PRO A 18 1.56 0.44 24.40
CA PRO A 18 3.00 0.60 24.64
C PRO A 18 3.88 0.33 23.41
N TYR A 19 3.40 -0.42 22.41
CA TYR A 19 4.15 -0.67 21.17
C TYR A 19 4.43 0.60 20.35
N PHE A 20 3.68 1.69 20.59
CA PHE A 20 3.89 2.97 19.91
C PHE A 20 4.87 3.91 20.62
N ASP A 21 5.41 3.54 21.79
CA ASP A 21 6.31 4.42 22.56
C ASP A 21 7.57 4.78 21.75
N GLY A 22 8.13 3.81 21.01
CA GLY A 22 9.27 4.05 20.12
C GLY A 22 8.94 4.98 18.95
N TRP A 23 7.73 4.87 18.39
CA TRP A 23 7.27 5.74 17.32
C TRP A 23 7.07 7.18 17.81
N LYS A 24 6.42 7.35 18.96
CA LYS A 24 6.25 8.66 19.62
C LYS A 24 7.61 9.29 19.97
N ALA A 25 8.57 8.50 20.45
CA ALA A 25 9.91 8.99 20.74
C ALA A 25 10.62 9.51 19.47
N TYR A 26 10.47 8.82 18.34
CA TYR A 26 10.97 9.30 17.05
C TYR A 26 10.27 10.60 16.62
N ASP A 27 8.94 10.66 16.65
CA ASP A 27 8.18 11.83 16.23
C ASP A 27 8.51 13.08 17.07
N MET A 28 8.77 12.91 18.37
CA MET A 28 9.12 14.01 19.27
C MET A 28 10.58 14.49 19.14
N ASN A 29 11.50 13.62 18.72
CA ASN A 29 12.93 13.94 18.65
C ASN A 29 13.61 13.28 17.44
N PRO A 30 13.22 13.59 16.20
CA PRO A 30 13.74 12.89 15.02
C PRO A 30 15.19 13.26 14.76
N TYR A 31 16.02 12.26 14.44
CA TYR A 31 17.39 12.47 13.99
C TYR A 31 17.43 13.32 12.71
N HIS A 32 18.40 14.22 12.63
CA HIS A 32 18.74 14.92 11.40
C HIS A 32 20.25 15.20 11.35
N PRO A 33 20.94 14.94 10.22
CA PRO A 33 22.40 14.98 10.14
C PRO A 33 23.03 16.34 10.50
N THR A 34 22.35 17.45 10.23
CA THR A 34 22.81 18.80 10.60
C THR A 34 21.97 19.51 11.67
N LYS A 35 20.67 19.25 11.75
CA LYS A 35 19.74 19.97 12.64
C LYS A 35 19.56 19.31 14.01
N ASN A 36 19.76 17.99 14.11
CA ASN A 36 19.55 17.23 15.34
C ASN A 36 20.34 15.92 15.33
N ARG A 37 21.65 15.98 15.62
CA ARG A 37 22.54 14.82 15.53
C ARG A 37 22.32 13.79 16.64
N ASP A 38 21.67 14.20 17.73
CA ASP A 38 21.36 13.37 18.89
C ASP A 38 19.90 12.87 18.89
N GLY A 39 19.17 13.11 17.79
CA GLY A 39 17.81 12.62 17.62
C GLY A 39 17.73 11.10 17.42
N VAL A 40 16.52 10.58 17.50
CA VAL A 40 16.18 9.16 17.33
C VAL A 40 16.24 8.78 15.84
N PHE A 41 16.96 7.71 15.52
CA PHE A 41 16.98 7.15 14.17
C PHE A 41 15.75 6.28 13.92
N GLN A 42 15.09 6.47 12.78
CA GLN A 42 13.99 5.61 12.37
C GLN A 42 14.51 4.28 11.84
N MET A 43 14.21 3.19 12.55
CA MET A 43 14.53 1.82 12.16
C MET A 43 13.32 0.87 12.27
N GLY A 44 12.14 1.40 12.61
CA GLY A 44 10.90 0.64 12.78
C GLY A 44 9.98 0.62 11.56
N LEU A 45 10.28 1.41 10.52
CA LEU A 45 9.47 1.49 9.31
C LEU A 45 10.05 0.61 8.19
N ALA A 46 9.24 -0.30 7.65
CA ALA A 46 9.59 -1.11 6.50
C ALA A 46 9.34 -0.32 5.19
N GLU A 47 10.27 0.55 4.81
CA GLU A 47 10.22 1.34 3.58
C GLU A 47 11.46 1.09 2.70
N ASN A 48 11.28 1.10 1.38
CA ASN A 48 12.37 0.93 0.43
C ASN A 48 12.66 2.21 -0.35
N GLN A 49 13.72 2.91 0.02
CA GLN A 49 14.21 4.10 -0.68
C GLN A 49 15.42 3.82 -1.59
N LEU A 50 15.84 2.56 -1.73
CA LEU A 50 17.11 2.18 -2.36
C LEU A 50 17.11 2.30 -3.89
N CYS A 51 15.94 2.46 -4.51
CA CYS A 51 15.79 2.40 -5.98
C CYS A 51 14.97 3.58 -6.53
N PHE A 52 14.88 4.68 -5.78
CA PHE A 52 14.17 5.88 -6.25
C PHE A 52 14.84 6.51 -7.47
N ASP A 53 16.17 6.50 -7.51
CA ASP A 53 16.97 6.96 -8.65
C ASP A 53 16.55 6.28 -9.97
N LEU A 54 16.34 4.96 -9.95
CA LEU A 54 15.90 4.21 -11.13
C LEU A 54 14.50 4.62 -11.60
N SER A 55 13.60 4.84 -10.64
CA SER A 55 12.22 5.24 -10.92
C SER A 55 12.14 6.68 -11.44
N GLU A 56 12.89 7.59 -10.81
CA GLU A 56 13.01 8.99 -11.24
C GLU A 56 13.58 9.10 -12.66
N ASP A 57 14.66 8.36 -12.94
CA ASP A 57 15.28 8.34 -14.26
C ASP A 57 14.33 7.81 -15.33
N TRP A 58 13.54 6.77 -15.00
CA TRP A 58 12.52 6.27 -15.92
C TRP A 58 11.44 7.34 -16.16
N ILE A 59 10.92 7.99 -15.12
CA ILE A 59 9.89 9.03 -15.27
C ILE A 59 10.40 10.20 -16.13
N ARG A 60 11.63 10.67 -15.93
CA ARG A 60 12.22 11.75 -16.73
C ARG A 60 12.35 11.38 -18.21
N LYS A 61 12.63 10.11 -18.51
CA LYS A 61 12.80 9.60 -19.88
C LYS A 61 11.47 9.27 -20.59
N ASN A 62 10.38 9.12 -19.85
CA ASN A 62 9.06 8.73 -20.37
C ASN A 62 7.96 9.74 -19.96
N PRO A 63 8.06 11.02 -20.37
CA PRO A 63 7.11 12.06 -19.97
C PRO A 63 5.68 11.84 -20.49
N GLU A 64 5.47 10.95 -21.45
CA GLU A 64 4.17 10.55 -21.97
C GLU A 64 3.39 9.63 -21.02
N ALA A 65 4.07 8.98 -20.07
CA ALA A 65 3.45 8.04 -19.12
C ALA A 65 2.60 8.73 -18.03
N SER A 66 2.63 10.06 -17.94
CA SER A 66 1.86 10.83 -16.97
C SER A 66 0.92 11.82 -17.64
N ILE A 67 -0.33 11.83 -17.18
CA ILE A 67 -1.36 12.79 -17.60
C ILE A 67 -1.09 14.21 -17.10
N CYS A 68 -0.12 14.40 -16.20
CA CYS A 68 0.34 15.71 -15.75
C CYS A 68 1.46 16.29 -16.63
N THR A 69 1.91 15.57 -17.65
CA THR A 69 3.00 15.95 -18.56
C THR A 69 2.57 15.76 -20.02
N ALA A 70 3.38 15.13 -20.87
CA ALA A 70 3.06 14.94 -22.29
C ALA A 70 1.88 13.98 -22.54
N GLY A 71 1.50 13.18 -21.54
CA GLY A 71 0.34 12.27 -21.58
C GLY A 71 -1.02 12.94 -21.35
N VAL A 72 -1.09 14.28 -21.22
CA VAL A 72 -2.32 15.02 -20.92
C VAL A 72 -3.47 14.76 -21.90
N ASN A 73 -3.18 14.33 -23.13
CA ASN A 73 -4.21 13.97 -24.12
C ASN A 73 -5.11 12.82 -23.65
N GLU A 74 -4.60 11.93 -22.79
CA GLU A 74 -5.37 10.84 -22.19
C GLU A 74 -6.15 11.25 -20.93
N PHE A 75 -5.98 12.50 -20.45
CA PHE A 75 -6.59 12.95 -19.19
C PHE A 75 -8.09 12.69 -19.14
N LYS A 76 -8.83 13.03 -20.20
CA LYS A 76 -10.29 12.83 -20.23
C LYS A 76 -10.66 11.36 -20.13
N ASN A 77 -9.91 10.47 -20.79
CA ASN A 77 -10.15 9.03 -20.78
C ASN A 77 -9.88 8.45 -19.40
N ILE A 78 -8.76 8.83 -18.77
CA ILE A 78 -8.36 8.35 -17.45
C ILE A 78 -9.25 8.91 -16.33
N ALA A 79 -9.57 10.21 -16.36
CA ALA A 79 -10.33 10.88 -15.30
C ALA A 79 -11.77 10.37 -15.16
N ILE A 80 -12.39 9.90 -16.25
CA ILE A 80 -13.76 9.36 -16.23
C ILE A 80 -13.79 7.84 -16.06
N PHE A 81 -12.63 7.18 -16.13
CA PHE A 81 -12.55 5.74 -16.01
C PHE A 81 -12.93 5.30 -14.60
N GLN A 82 -13.95 4.45 -14.50
CA GLN A 82 -14.55 4.04 -13.22
C GLN A 82 -14.87 2.54 -13.17
N ASP A 83 -14.42 1.78 -14.16
CA ASP A 83 -14.63 0.33 -14.17
C ASP A 83 -13.82 -0.32 -13.05
N TYR A 84 -14.49 -1.08 -12.18
CA TYR A 84 -13.87 -1.74 -11.04
C TYR A 84 -12.89 -2.85 -11.45
N HIS A 85 -12.95 -3.34 -12.69
CA HIS A 85 -11.93 -4.26 -13.20
C HIS A 85 -10.57 -3.57 -13.34
N GLY A 86 -10.52 -2.23 -13.41
CA GLY A 86 -9.29 -1.50 -13.70
C GLY A 86 -8.91 -1.54 -15.18
N LEU A 87 -7.98 -0.67 -15.56
CA LEU A 87 -7.51 -0.57 -16.95
C LEU A 87 -6.96 -1.93 -17.43
N PRO A 88 -7.40 -2.46 -18.60
CA PRO A 88 -6.91 -3.73 -19.12
C PRO A 88 -5.39 -3.80 -19.26
N GLU A 89 -4.77 -2.72 -19.74
CA GLU A 89 -3.32 -2.60 -19.92
C GLU A 89 -2.59 -2.66 -18.56
N PHE A 90 -3.20 -2.08 -17.52
CA PHE A 90 -2.64 -2.10 -16.18
C PHE A 90 -2.69 -3.51 -15.57
N ARG A 91 -3.83 -4.22 -15.68
CA ARG A 91 -3.94 -5.62 -15.23
C ARG A 91 -2.95 -6.53 -15.96
N GLN A 92 -2.80 -6.37 -17.27
CA GLN A 92 -1.80 -7.10 -18.06
C GLN A 92 -0.38 -6.83 -17.58
N ALA A 93 -0.05 -5.56 -17.28
CA ALA A 93 1.27 -5.18 -16.76
C ALA A 93 1.55 -5.79 -15.39
N VAL A 94 0.57 -5.77 -14.47
CA VAL A 94 0.66 -6.40 -13.14
C VAL A 94 0.88 -7.91 -13.26
N ALA A 95 0.05 -8.61 -14.04
CA ALA A 95 0.17 -10.06 -14.25
C ALA A 95 1.55 -10.44 -14.83
N SER A 96 2.02 -9.65 -15.80
CA SER A 96 3.34 -9.84 -16.41
C SER A 96 4.48 -9.58 -15.41
N PHE A 97 4.37 -8.53 -14.60
CA PHE A 97 5.35 -8.21 -13.57
C PHE A 97 5.44 -9.31 -12.50
N MET A 98 4.30 -9.80 -12.00
CA MET A 98 4.25 -10.93 -11.06
C MET A 98 4.92 -12.18 -11.64
N GLY A 99 4.66 -12.48 -12.92
CA GLY A 99 5.34 -13.58 -13.63
C GLY A 99 6.86 -13.39 -13.68
N ARG A 100 7.33 -12.18 -13.99
CA ARG A 100 8.77 -11.84 -14.00
C ARG A 100 9.41 -12.01 -12.61
N VAL A 101 8.77 -11.51 -11.55
CA VAL A 101 9.25 -11.66 -10.16
C VAL A 101 9.37 -13.13 -9.75
N ARG A 102 8.55 -14.02 -10.33
CA ARG A 102 8.65 -15.48 -10.15
C ARG A 102 9.62 -16.16 -11.13
N GLY A 103 10.47 -15.40 -11.80
CA GLY A 103 11.46 -15.92 -12.75
C GLY A 103 10.84 -16.56 -13.99
N GLY A 104 9.62 -16.14 -14.38
CA GLY A 104 8.91 -16.68 -15.54
C GLY A 104 8.37 -18.10 -15.38
N ARG A 105 8.45 -18.68 -14.18
CA ARG A 105 8.04 -20.08 -13.91
C ARG A 105 6.53 -20.27 -13.87
N VAL A 106 5.77 -19.19 -13.69
CA VAL A 106 4.31 -19.19 -13.63
C VAL A 106 3.77 -18.02 -14.44
N LYS A 107 2.54 -18.19 -14.95
CA LYS A 107 1.78 -17.14 -15.62
C LYS A 107 0.56 -16.80 -14.79
N PHE A 108 0.22 -15.52 -14.75
CA PHE A 108 -1.00 -15.02 -14.11
C PHE A 108 -1.97 -14.59 -15.21
N ASP A 109 -3.22 -14.99 -15.07
CA ASP A 109 -4.30 -14.56 -15.94
C ASP A 109 -4.73 -13.13 -15.55
N PRO A 110 -4.60 -12.13 -16.44
CA PRO A 110 -4.95 -10.74 -16.13
C PRO A 110 -6.43 -10.56 -15.78
N ASP A 111 -7.32 -11.46 -16.22
CA ASP A 111 -8.76 -11.40 -15.90
C ASP A 111 -9.06 -11.86 -14.47
N ARG A 112 -8.06 -12.40 -13.77
CA ARG A 112 -8.14 -12.78 -12.35
C ARG A 112 -7.42 -11.78 -11.43
N ILE A 113 -6.91 -10.66 -11.97
CA ILE A 113 -6.31 -9.58 -11.20
C ILE A 113 -7.41 -8.58 -10.81
N VAL A 114 -7.62 -8.41 -9.51
CA VAL A 114 -8.56 -7.42 -8.95
C VAL A 114 -7.78 -6.42 -8.10
N MET A 115 -8.06 -5.12 -8.29
CA MET A 115 -7.40 -4.05 -7.56
C MET A 115 -8.10 -3.76 -6.21
N SER A 116 -7.35 -3.24 -5.26
CA SER A 116 -7.83 -2.85 -3.93
C SER A 116 -7.03 -1.67 -3.39
N GLY A 117 -7.44 -1.13 -2.24
CA GLY A 117 -6.72 -0.08 -1.51
C GLY A 117 -5.40 -0.56 -0.90
N GLY A 118 -4.46 -1.00 -1.74
CA GLY A 118 -3.21 -1.62 -1.33
C GLY A 118 -3.39 -2.98 -0.66
N ALA A 119 -2.31 -3.51 -0.08
CA ALA A 119 -2.34 -4.80 0.61
C ALA A 119 -3.26 -4.80 1.85
N THR A 120 -3.42 -3.65 2.52
CA THR A 120 -4.35 -3.48 3.65
C THR A 120 -5.79 -3.76 3.23
N GLY A 121 -6.28 -3.08 2.18
CA GLY A 121 -7.62 -3.32 1.66
C GLY A 121 -7.79 -4.71 1.03
N ALA A 122 -6.74 -5.26 0.40
CA ALA A 122 -6.77 -6.62 -0.13
C ALA A 122 -6.98 -7.67 0.96
N ASN A 123 -6.26 -7.55 2.09
CA ASN A 123 -6.36 -8.47 3.21
C ASN A 123 -7.75 -8.41 3.86
N GLU A 124 -8.31 -7.22 4.08
CA GLU A 124 -9.67 -7.08 4.62
C GLU A 124 -10.72 -7.66 3.65
N LEU A 125 -10.61 -7.34 2.36
CA LEU A 125 -11.55 -7.83 1.34
C LEU A 125 -11.58 -9.37 1.28
N ILE A 126 -10.41 -10.02 1.30
CA ILE A 126 -10.38 -11.48 1.24
C ILE A 126 -10.95 -12.13 2.51
N MET A 127 -10.81 -11.49 3.68
CA MET A 127 -11.44 -11.95 4.91
C MET A 127 -12.97 -11.90 4.79
N PHE A 128 -13.53 -10.79 4.28
CA PHE A 128 -14.97 -10.68 4.01
C PHE A 128 -15.48 -11.71 2.99
N CYS A 129 -14.66 -12.10 2.01
CA CYS A 129 -15.06 -13.09 1.01
C CYS A 129 -15.03 -14.54 1.52
N LEU A 130 -14.26 -14.84 2.55
CA LEU A 130 -13.96 -16.22 2.96
C LEU A 130 -14.50 -16.63 4.32
N ALA A 131 -15.00 -15.68 5.14
CA ALA A 131 -15.41 -15.94 6.51
C ALA A 131 -16.57 -15.03 6.94
N ASP A 132 -17.45 -15.57 7.78
CA ASP A 132 -18.52 -14.82 8.44
C ASP A 132 -18.08 -14.35 9.85
N PRO A 133 -18.78 -13.37 10.45
CA PRO A 133 -18.51 -12.96 11.83
C PRO A 133 -18.62 -14.14 12.82
N GLY A 134 -17.50 -14.50 13.43
CA GLY A 134 -17.39 -15.63 14.37
C GLY A 134 -16.47 -16.75 13.90
N ASP A 135 -16.16 -16.79 12.61
CA ASP A 135 -15.15 -17.68 12.04
C ASP A 135 -13.72 -17.22 12.41
N ALA A 136 -12.72 -18.07 12.11
CA ALA A 136 -11.33 -17.82 12.46
C ALA A 136 -10.36 -18.18 11.31
N PHE A 137 -9.23 -17.46 11.26
CA PHE A 137 -8.08 -17.75 10.39
C PHE A 137 -6.88 -18.21 11.22
N LEU A 138 -6.07 -19.12 10.65
CA LEU A 138 -4.77 -19.51 11.22
C LEU A 138 -3.68 -18.59 10.68
N VAL A 139 -2.88 -17.99 11.57
CA VAL A 139 -1.75 -17.12 11.21
C VAL A 139 -0.49 -17.58 11.95
N PRO A 140 0.58 -17.98 11.24
CA PRO A 140 1.84 -18.35 11.88
C PRO A 140 2.49 -17.17 12.62
N SER A 141 3.03 -17.42 13.81
CA SER A 141 3.75 -16.41 14.60
C SER A 141 5.27 -16.47 14.40
N PRO A 142 5.99 -15.32 14.33
CA PRO A 142 5.48 -13.94 14.35
C PRO A 142 4.89 -13.51 12.99
N TYR A 143 3.96 -12.56 13.01
CA TYR A 143 3.29 -12.02 11.83
C TYR A 143 3.22 -10.48 11.85
N TYR A 144 2.74 -9.90 10.75
CA TYR A 144 2.58 -8.47 10.58
C TYR A 144 1.49 -7.89 11.51
N PRO A 145 1.80 -6.90 12.37
CA PRO A 145 0.90 -6.50 13.45
C PRO A 145 -0.22 -5.51 13.09
N ALA A 146 -0.33 -5.02 11.85
CA ALA A 146 -1.29 -3.96 11.50
C ALA A 146 -2.73 -4.43 11.32
#